data_AF-A0A398AI34-F1
#
_entry.id   AF-A0A398AI34-F1
#
_cell.length_a   1.000
_cell.length_b   1.000
_cell.length_c   1.000
_cell.angle_alpha   90.00
_cell.angle_beta   90.00
_cell.angle_gamma   90.00
#
_symmetry.space_group_name_H-M   'P 1'
#
loop_
_entity.id
_entity.type
_entity.pdbx_description
1 polymer ?
#
loop_
_entity_poly.entity_id
_entity_poly.type
_entity_poly.pdbx_seq_one_letter_code
_entity_poly.pdbx_strand_id
1 'polypeptide(L)'
;MRMINKFLFLLPVAFMAVLGTAQTLPSQPIPGQDPAECMSSMFVIPNCIPEIIQSLVNGEIGTVSHSCCHAFLGLSADCITERFDFTPEDFPLALRDYCSRQ
;
A
#
# COMPACT_ATOMS: atom_id res chain seq x y z
N MET A 1 -8.25 12.61 14.30
CA MET A 1 -9.08 13.45 13.38
C MET A 1 -8.33 14.65 12.76
N ARG A 2 -6.98 14.76 12.83
CA ARG A 2 -6.21 15.88 12.20
C ARG A 2 -5.46 15.51 10.91
N MET A 3 -5.25 14.23 10.62
CA MET A 3 -4.48 13.79 9.45
C MET A 3 -5.36 13.35 8.25
N ILE A 4 -6.63 13.04 8.49
CA ILE A 4 -7.60 12.51 7.50
C ILE A 4 -7.86 13.49 6.36
N ASN A 5 -8.03 14.78 6.67
CA ASN A 5 -8.30 15.81 5.66
C ASN A 5 -7.10 15.98 4.71
N LYS A 6 -5.87 15.93 5.23
CA LYS A 6 -4.68 16.17 4.41
C LYS A 6 -4.38 14.98 3.48
N PHE A 7 -4.68 13.76 3.92
CA PHE A 7 -4.58 12.56 3.08
C PHE A 7 -5.61 12.50 1.95
N LEU A 8 -6.85 12.89 2.23
CA LEU A 8 -7.93 12.96 1.22
C LEU A 8 -7.60 13.93 0.07
N PHE A 9 -6.88 15.02 0.35
CA PHE A 9 -6.45 15.96 -0.69
C PHE A 9 -5.22 15.49 -1.51
N LEU A 10 -4.36 14.63 -0.96
CA LEU A 10 -3.12 14.19 -1.62
C LEU A 10 -3.29 12.94 -2.49
N LEU A 11 -4.19 12.03 -2.11
CA LEU A 11 -4.53 10.82 -2.87
C LEU A 11 -4.91 11.08 -4.35
N PRO A 12 -5.80 12.02 -4.68
CA PRO A 12 -6.14 12.30 -6.08
C PRO A 12 -4.99 12.99 -6.83
N VAL A 13 -4.17 13.81 -6.15
CA VAL A 13 -3.03 14.50 -6.79
C VAL A 13 -1.94 13.49 -7.20
N ALA A 14 -1.67 12.49 -6.35
CA ALA A 14 -0.74 11.41 -6.68
C ALA A 14 -1.24 10.54 -7.85
N PHE A 15 -2.55 10.23 -7.88
CA PHE A 15 -3.15 9.42 -8.94
C PHE A 15 -3.08 10.11 -10.32
N MET A 16 -3.28 11.44 -10.35
CA MET A 16 -3.18 12.22 -11.59
C MET A 16 -1.73 12.41 -12.07
N ALA A 17 -0.73 12.39 -11.17
CA ALA A 17 0.68 12.45 -11.54
C ALA A 17 1.17 11.15 -12.22
N VAL A 18 0.64 10.00 -11.80
CA VAL A 18 0.96 8.68 -12.38
C VAL A 18 0.33 8.52 -13.78
N LEU A 19 -0.91 8.99 -13.99
CA LEU A 19 -1.58 8.86 -15.29
C LEU A 19 -1.18 9.93 -16.31
N GLY A 20 -0.61 11.06 -15.89
CA GLY A 20 -0.14 12.13 -16.77
C GLY A 20 1.23 11.88 -17.44
N THR A 21 1.93 10.82 -17.04
CA THR A 21 3.27 10.48 -17.53
C THR A 21 3.25 9.18 -18.33
N ALA A 22 2.47 9.15 -19.41
CA ALA A 22 2.66 8.18 -20.49
C ALA A 22 4.00 8.48 -21.21
N GLN A 23 5.13 8.18 -20.57
CA GLN A 23 6.45 8.23 -21.18
C GLN A 23 6.91 6.83 -21.59
N THR A 24 7.02 6.66 -22.90
CA THR A 24 7.77 5.62 -23.59
C THR A 24 9.28 5.79 -23.39
N LEU A 25 9.98 4.90 -22.67
CA LEU A 25 11.36 4.41 -22.95
C LEU A 25 11.89 3.43 -21.87
N PRO A 26 13.02 2.72 -22.12
CA PRO A 26 13.13 1.28 -22.28
C PRO A 26 13.42 0.50 -20.98
N SER A 27 13.19 -0.80 -21.06
CA SER A 27 13.54 -1.81 -20.06
C SER A 27 15.04 -1.79 -19.70
N GLN A 28 15.34 -1.38 -18.46
CA GLN A 28 16.54 -1.83 -17.74
C GLN A 28 16.15 -2.18 -16.29
N PRO A 29 15.98 -3.48 -15.97
CA PRO A 29 15.86 -3.91 -14.59
C PRO A 29 17.24 -3.86 -13.95
N ILE A 30 17.40 -3.04 -12.91
CA ILE A 30 18.50 -3.15 -11.96
C ILE A 30 18.20 -4.39 -11.08
N PRO A 31 19.18 -5.28 -10.82
CA PRO A 31 18.92 -6.47 -10.01
C PRO A 31 18.52 -6.08 -8.58
N GLY A 32 17.28 -6.36 -8.22
CA GLY A 32 16.69 -6.02 -6.92
C GLY A 32 15.36 -5.30 -7.07
N GLN A 33 14.37 -5.99 -7.64
CA GLN A 33 12.93 -5.72 -7.73
C GLN A 33 12.49 -4.24 -7.90
N ASP A 34 11.85 -3.96 -9.04
CA ASP A 34 11.07 -2.74 -9.24
C ASP A 34 10.13 -2.49 -8.03
N PRO A 35 10.10 -1.29 -7.42
CA PRO A 35 9.19 -0.95 -6.33
C PRO A 35 7.72 -1.21 -6.66
N ALA A 36 7.35 -1.16 -7.95
CA ALA A 36 6.03 -1.52 -8.43
C ALA A 36 5.73 -3.02 -8.25
N GLU A 37 6.74 -3.88 -8.44
CA GLU A 37 6.63 -5.34 -8.34
C GLU A 37 6.43 -5.82 -6.90
N CYS A 38 6.95 -5.10 -5.90
CA CYS A 38 6.98 -5.62 -4.53
C CYS A 38 5.57 -5.81 -3.94
N MET A 39 4.61 -4.94 -4.27
CA MET A 39 3.20 -5.06 -3.86
C MET A 39 2.33 -5.81 -4.89
N SER A 40 2.92 -6.38 -5.95
CA SER A 40 2.18 -7.06 -7.03
C SER A 40 1.23 -8.14 -6.49
N SER A 41 1.66 -8.87 -5.46
CA SER A 41 0.84 -9.89 -4.79
C SER A 41 -0.50 -9.37 -4.26
N MET A 42 -0.56 -8.12 -3.82
CA MET A 42 -1.78 -7.50 -3.29
C MET A 42 -2.72 -7.01 -4.39
N PHE A 43 -2.19 -6.64 -5.55
CA PHE A 43 -3.02 -6.25 -6.70
C PHE A 43 -3.77 -7.44 -7.31
N VAL A 44 -3.24 -8.65 -7.14
CA VAL A 44 -3.90 -9.90 -7.58
C VAL A 44 -5.06 -10.28 -6.66
N ILE A 45 -5.04 -9.87 -5.38
CA ILE A 45 -6.13 -10.14 -4.44
C ILE A 45 -7.23 -9.08 -4.63
N PRO A 46 -8.45 -9.49 -5.03
CA PRO A 46 -9.56 -8.57 -5.20
C PRO A 46 -9.81 -7.77 -3.91
N ASN A 47 -10.00 -6.46 -4.05
CA ASN A 47 -10.31 -5.54 -2.96
C ASN A 47 -9.24 -5.36 -1.87
N CYS A 48 -8.07 -6.00 -1.96
CA CYS A 48 -7.05 -5.89 -0.91
C CYS A 48 -6.54 -4.44 -0.73
N ILE A 49 -6.19 -3.76 -1.84
CA ILE A 49 -5.78 -2.35 -1.78
C ILE A 49 -6.90 -1.44 -1.25
N PRO A 50 -8.16 -1.52 -1.76
CA PRO A 50 -9.28 -0.81 -1.17
C PRO A 50 -9.50 -1.07 0.33
N GLU A 51 -9.38 -2.32 0.80
CA GLU A 51 -9.54 -2.68 2.21
C GLU A 51 -8.50 -1.97 3.09
N ILE A 52 -7.23 -1.96 2.68
CA ILE A 52 -6.17 -1.25 3.41
C ILE A 52 -6.40 0.26 3.40
N ILE A 53 -6.80 0.84 2.26
CA ILE A 53 -7.10 2.28 2.17
C ILE A 53 -8.27 2.63 3.09
N GLN A 54 -9.34 1.84 3.06
CA GLN A 54 -10.48 2.05 3.97
C GLN A 54 -10.08 1.90 5.43
N SER A 55 -9.26 0.90 5.74
CA SER A 55 -8.72 0.69 7.07
C SER A 55 -7.91 1.90 7.56
N LEU A 56 -7.06 2.46 6.69
CA LEU A 56 -6.28 3.66 6.98
C LEU A 56 -7.18 4.90 7.17
N VAL A 57 -8.17 5.08 6.30
CA VAL A 57 -9.09 6.23 6.34
C VAL A 57 -9.98 6.19 7.58
N ASN A 58 -10.51 5.02 7.92
CA ASN A 58 -11.37 4.81 9.08
C ASN A 58 -10.56 4.73 10.38
N GLY A 59 -9.28 4.40 10.30
CA GLY A 59 -8.44 4.07 11.46
C GLY A 59 -8.80 2.73 12.09
N GLU A 60 -9.35 1.80 11.31
CA GLU A 60 -9.89 0.52 11.76
C GLU A 60 -9.22 -0.64 11.00
N ILE A 61 -8.36 -1.39 11.69
CA ILE A 61 -7.58 -2.49 11.07
C ILE A 61 -8.38 -3.80 10.98
N GLY A 62 -9.42 -3.94 11.81
CA GLY A 62 -10.24 -5.15 11.91
C GLY A 62 -11.07 -5.52 10.68
N THR A 63 -11.01 -4.73 9.60
CA THR A 63 -11.78 -4.93 8.36
C THR A 63 -10.98 -5.60 7.25
N VAL A 64 -9.67 -5.79 7.42
CA VAL A 64 -8.81 -6.38 6.39
C VAL A 64 -8.99 -7.90 6.35
N SER A 65 -9.35 -8.42 5.18
CA SER A 65 -9.61 -9.84 4.96
C SER A 65 -8.36 -10.71 5.16
N HIS A 66 -8.58 -11.97 5.53
CA HIS A 66 -7.51 -12.96 5.71
C HIS A 66 -6.64 -13.12 4.44
N SER A 67 -7.26 -13.14 3.26
CA SER A 67 -6.55 -13.20 1.98
C SER A 67 -5.65 -11.98 1.75
N CYS A 68 -6.13 -10.79 2.10
CA CYS A 68 -5.33 -9.57 1.97
C CYS A 68 -4.21 -9.54 3.01
N CYS A 69 -4.47 -9.99 4.24
CA CYS A 69 -3.46 -10.13 5.27
C CYS A 69 -2.36 -11.12 4.88
N HIS A 70 -2.69 -12.27 4.28
CA HIS A 70 -1.69 -13.21 3.78
C HIS A 70 -0.78 -12.57 2.72
N ALA A 71 -1.36 -11.83 1.77
CA ALA A 71 -0.59 -11.11 0.75
C ALA A 71 0.29 -10.01 1.36
N PHE A 72 -0.22 -9.27 2.35
CA PHE A 72 0.51 -8.22 3.05
C PHE A 72 1.69 -8.75 3.89
N LEU A 73 1.49 -9.86 4.61
CA LEU A 73 2.56 -10.51 5.37
C LEU A 73 3.67 -11.08 4.47
N GLY A 74 3.34 -11.42 3.23
CA GLY A 74 4.31 -11.83 2.21
C GLY A 74 5.24 -10.71 1.72
N LEU A 75 4.97 -9.45 2.07
CA LEU A 75 5.82 -8.33 1.71
C LEU A 75 7.08 -8.25 2.60
N SER A 76 8.21 -7.90 1.99
CA SER A 76 9.43 -7.57 2.73
C SER A 76 9.26 -6.27 3.53
N ALA A 77 10.05 -6.11 4.60
CA ALA A 77 10.04 -4.88 5.39
C ALA A 77 10.40 -3.67 4.53
N ASP A 78 11.41 -3.79 3.68
CA ASP A 78 11.85 -2.72 2.77
C ASP A 78 10.73 -2.30 1.79
N CYS A 79 9.97 -3.27 1.25
CA CYS A 79 8.82 -3.01 0.39
C CYS A 79 7.73 -2.22 1.11
N ILE A 80 7.45 -2.58 2.37
CA ILE A 80 6.47 -1.88 3.18
C ILE A 80 6.95 -0.46 3.47
N THR A 81 8.19 -0.29 3.90
CA THR A 81 8.75 1.05 4.18
C THR A 81 8.62 1.95 2.96
N GLU A 82 9.16 1.53 1.81
CA GLU A 82 9.14 2.35 0.59
C GLU A 82 7.72 2.71 0.10
N ARG A 83 6.76 1.77 0.23
CA ARG A 83 5.40 1.95 -0.29
C ARG A 83 4.42 2.52 0.71
N PHE A 84 4.74 2.55 1.99
CA PHE A 84 3.89 3.11 3.04
C PHE A 84 4.51 4.36 3.68
N ASP A 85 5.57 4.93 3.11
CA ASP A 85 6.18 6.21 3.52
C ASP A 85 5.19 7.39 3.53
N PHE A 86 4.08 7.26 2.82
CA PHE A 86 2.96 8.21 2.85
C PHE A 86 1.87 7.81 3.85
N THR A 87 2.11 6.94 4.82
CA THR A 87 1.14 6.62 5.88
C THR A 87 1.76 6.91 7.25
N PRO A 88 0.97 7.02 8.33
CA PRO A 88 1.55 7.09 9.67
C PRO A 88 2.42 5.85 9.93
N GLU A 89 3.63 6.03 10.47
CA GLU A 89 4.59 4.95 10.73
C GLU A 89 4.01 3.78 11.55
N ASP A 90 3.03 4.09 12.42
CA ASP A 90 2.36 3.10 13.26
C ASP A 90 1.39 2.20 12.47
N PHE A 91 0.88 2.65 11.32
CA PHE A 91 -0.16 1.93 10.57
C PHE A 91 0.37 0.63 9.93
N PRO A 92 1.50 0.61 9.21
CA PRO A 92 2.06 -0.64 8.69
C PRO A 92 2.41 -1.66 9.77
N LEU A 93 2.90 -1.19 10.93
CA LEU A 93 3.20 -2.04 12.07
C LEU A 93 1.94 -2.64 12.69
N ALA A 94 0.92 -1.81 12.93
CA ALA A 94 -0.35 -2.26 13.49
C ALA A 94 -1.10 -3.20 12.54
N LEU A 95 -1.01 -2.97 11.23
CA LEU A 95 -1.60 -3.87 10.22
C LEU A 95 -0.88 -5.22 10.20
N ARG A 96 0.47 -5.22 10.25
CA ARG A 96 1.27 -6.45 10.34
C ARG A 96 0.94 -7.25 11.59
N ASP A 97 0.82 -6.57 12.72
CA ASP A 97 0.48 -7.15 14.02
C ASP A 97 -0.95 -7.74 14.05
N TYR A 98 -1.91 -7.08 13.41
CA TYR A 98 -3.25 -7.65 13.21
C TYR A 98 -3.23 -8.88 12.29
N CYS A 99 -2.57 -8.78 11.13
CA CYS A 99 -2.52 -9.85 10.16
C CYS A 99 -1.81 -11.11 10.67
N SER A 100 -0.78 -10.97 11.52
CA SER A 100 -0.06 -12.11 12.10
C SER A 100 -0.89 -12.91 13.12
N ARG A 101 -2.02 -12.37 13.57
CA ARG A 101 -2.96 -13.01 14.50
C ARG A 101 -4.16 -13.67 13.82
N GLN A 102 -4.35 -13.48 12.52
CA GLN A 102 -5.37 -14.20 11.76
C GLN A 102 -4.87 -15.59 11.37
#